data_AF-A0AAE0Q9U8-F1
#
_entry.id   AF-A0AAE0Q9U8-F1
#
_cell.length_a   1.000
_cell.length_b   1.000
_cell.length_c   1.000
_cell.angle_alpha   90.00
_cell.angle_beta   90.00
_cell.angle_gamma   90.00
#
_symmetry.space_group_name_H-M   'P 1'
#
loop_
_entity.id
_entity.type
_entity.pdbx_description
1 polymer ?
#
loop_
_entity_poly.entity_id
_entity_poly.type
_entity_poly.pdbx_seq_one_letter_code
_entity_poly.pdbx_strand_id
1 'polypeptide(L)' 'MNAIVPSTVVVVDTMDNSSNRAYGAYFERLYVIKDEKVVYQGGRGPEGYRISELRDWLEQYRQELEGSKPVVVQV' A
#
# COMPACT_ATOMS: atom_id res chain seq x y z
N MET A 1 17.12 4.91 22.53
CA MET A 1 16.99 4.29 21.19
C MET A 1 16.06 5.18 20.38
N ASN A 2 16.61 6.06 19.54
CA ASN A 2 15.80 6.97 18.74
C ASN A 2 15.36 6.23 17.48
N ALA A 3 14.10 5.81 17.42
CA ALA A 3 13.54 5.28 16.18
C ALA A 3 13.48 6.42 15.16
N ILE A 4 14.25 6.31 14.09
CA ILE A 4 14.17 7.20 12.93
C ILE A 4 12.78 6.96 12.34
N VAL A 5 11.89 7.94 12.46
CA VAL A 5 10.61 7.93 11.73
C VAL A 5 10.96 8.25 10.29
N PRO A 6 10.68 7.36 9.31
CA PRO A 6 10.90 7.68 7.90
C PRO A 6 10.15 8.96 7.56
N SER A 7 10.72 9.79 6.70
CA SER A 7 10.09 11.00 6.16
C SER A 7 8.91 10.65 5.25
N THR A 8 7.83 10.15 5.84
CA THR A 8 6.59 9.85 5.14
C THR A 8 5.87 11.15 4.81
N VAL A 9 5.38 11.26 3.58
CA VAL A 9 4.55 12.39 3.17
C VAL A 9 3.16 12.22 3.80
N VAL A 10 2.78 13.18 4.64
CA VAL A 10 1.43 13.27 5.21
C VAL A 10 0.73 14.43 4.55
N VAL A 11 -0.47 14.18 4.04
CA VAL A 11 -1.35 15.17 3.44
C VAL A 11 -2.70 15.16 4.15
N VAL A 12 -3.45 16.24 3.99
CA VAL A 12 -4.83 16.34 4.45
C VAL A 12 -5.77 16.27 3.25
N ASP A 13 -6.90 15.60 3.39
CA ASP A 13 -7.96 15.67 2.38
C ASP A 13 -8.53 17.10 2.34
N THR A 14 -9.09 17.45 1.20
CA THR A 14 -9.95 18.62 1.03
C THR A 14 -11.11 18.60 2.02
N MET A 15 -11.67 19.78 2.35
CA MET A 15 -12.86 19.89 3.19
C MET A 15 -14.10 19.19 2.61
N ASP A 16 -14.11 18.98 1.29
CA ASP A 16 -15.15 18.21 0.59
C ASP A 16 -15.00 16.69 0.76
N ASN A 17 -13.97 16.19 1.46
CA ASN A 17 -13.68 14.77 1.62
C ASN A 17 -13.49 14.05 0.26
N SER A 18 -12.89 14.71 -0.73
CA SER A 18 -12.80 14.20 -2.10
C SER A 18 -12.07 12.86 -2.18
N SER A 19 -10.93 12.71 -1.49
CA SER A 19 -10.15 11.47 -1.48
C SER A 19 -10.88 10.38 -0.70
N ASN A 20 -11.43 10.72 0.46
CA ASN A 20 -12.19 9.79 1.28
C ASN A 20 -13.40 9.22 0.50
N ARG A 21 -14.15 10.06 -0.22
CA ARG A 21 -15.25 9.60 -1.07
C ARG A 21 -14.78 8.74 -2.24
N ALA A 22 -13.73 9.16 -2.94
CA ALA A 22 -13.21 8.45 -4.11
C ALA A 22 -12.70 7.04 -3.76
N TYR A 23 -12.03 6.90 -2.61
CA TYR A 23 -11.49 5.63 -2.14
C TYR A 23 -12.39 4.92 -1.13
N GLY A 24 -13.57 5.44 -0.78
CA GLY A 24 -14.43 4.85 0.24
C GLY A 24 -13.66 4.52 1.53
N ALA A 25 -12.87 5.48 2.00
CA ALA A 25 -11.89 5.30 3.08
C ALA A 25 -12.39 5.89 4.42
N TYR A 26 -13.69 5.80 4.65
CA TYR A 26 -14.29 6.33 5.88
C TYR A 26 -13.75 5.55 7.09
N PHE A 27 -13.41 6.25 8.17
CA PHE A 27 -12.53 5.80 9.26
C PHE A 27 -11.06 5.70 8.81
N GLU A 28 -10.58 4.48 8.56
CA GLU A 28 -9.25 4.22 8.04
C GLU A 28 -9.29 3.12 6.99
N ARG A 29 -8.34 3.19 6.04
CA ARG A 29 -8.21 2.18 4.98
C ARG A 29 -6.82 2.18 4.37
N LEU A 30 -6.33 0.98 4.04
CA LEU A 30 -5.06 0.78 3.37
C LEU A 30 -5.28 0.47 1.89
N TYR A 31 -4.46 1.07 1.03
CA TYR A 31 -4.48 0.88 -0.42
C TYR A 31 -3.06 0.68 -0.95
N VAL A 32 -2.93 -0.10 -2.02
CA VAL A 32 -1.76 -0.04 -2.91
C VAL A 32 -2.25 0.31 -4.30
N ILE A 33 -1.64 1.33 -4.88
CA ILE A 33 -1.92 1.81 -6.23
C ILE A 33 -0.65 1.61 -7.06
N LYS A 34 -0.78 0.96 -8.21
CA LYS A 34 0.31 0.73 -9.16
C LYS A 34 -0.23 0.90 -10.57
N ASP A 35 0.50 1.63 -11.41
CA ASP A 35 0.12 1.91 -12.81
C ASP A 35 -1.34 2.41 -12.91
N GLU A 36 -1.67 3.39 -12.06
CA GLU A 36 -3.00 4.02 -11.96
C GLU A 36 -4.16 3.07 -11.59
N LYS A 37 -3.84 1.86 -11.11
CA LYS A 37 -4.83 0.86 -10.70
C LYS A 37 -4.70 0.53 -9.22
N VAL A 38 -5.85 0.34 -8.57
CA VAL A 38 -5.89 -0.23 -7.22
C VAL A 38 -5.57 -1.72 -7.31
N VAL A 39 -4.43 -2.11 -6.77
CA VAL A 39 -3.95 -3.51 -6.77
C VAL A 39 -4.09 -4.19 -5.41
N TYR A 40 -4.32 -3.40 -4.36
CA TYR A 40 -4.73 -3.86 -3.04
C TYR A 40 -5.70 -2.86 -2.43
N GLN A 41 -6.79 -3.38 -1.85
CA GLN A 41 -7.78 -2.61 -1.11
C GLN A 41 -8.07 -3.34 0.20
N GLY A 42 -7.67 -2.74 1.32
CA GLY A 42 -7.95 -3.28 2.64
C GLY A 42 -9.46 -3.29 2.97
N GLY A 43 -9.79 -4.05 4.02
CA GLY A 43 -11.12 -4.05 4.63
C GLY A 43 -11.54 -2.66 5.13
N ARG A 44 -12.84 -2.46 5.34
CA ARG A 44 -13.36 -1.23 5.95
C ARG A 44 -13.02 -1.20 7.44
N GLY A 45 -12.55 -0.07 7.95
CA GLY A 45 -12.29 0.11 9.38
C GLY A 45 -13.56 0.14 10.25
N PRO A 46 -13.42 -0.04 11.58
CA PRO A 46 -12.14 -0.25 12.28
C PRO A 46 -11.59 -1.69 12.22
N GLU A 47 -12.45 -2.68 12.02
CA GLU A 47 -12.06 -4.11 12.07
C GLU A 47 -11.21 -4.55 10.87
N GLY A 48 -11.28 -3.80 9.77
CA GLY A 48 -10.56 -4.05 8.52
C GLY A 48 -9.13 -3.51 8.46
N TYR A 49 -8.66 -2.80 9.48
CA TYR A 49 -7.28 -2.29 9.51
C TYR A 49 -6.26 -3.40 9.80
N ARG A 50 -5.91 -4.15 8.75
CA ARG A 50 -5.04 -5.33 8.83
C ARG A 50 -3.71 -5.08 8.13
N ILE A 51 -2.73 -4.59 8.90
CA ILE A 51 -1.36 -4.35 8.40
C ILE A 51 -0.70 -5.65 7.93
N SER A 52 -1.00 -6.79 8.57
CA SER A 52 -0.44 -8.09 8.19
C SER A 52 -0.82 -8.49 6.77
N GLU A 53 -2.08 -8.28 6.38
CA GLU A 53 -2.57 -8.60 5.03
C GLU A 53 -1.85 -7.75 3.97
N LEU A 54 -1.68 -6.45 4.23
CA LEU A 54 -0.90 -5.57 3.36
C LEU A 54 0.57 -6.02 3.28
N ARG A 55 1.17 -6.45 4.39
CA ARG A 55 2.55 -6.96 4.41
C ARG A 55 2.68 -8.20 3.54
N ASP A 56 1.78 -9.17 3.70
CA ASP A 56 1.79 -10.41 2.92
C ASP A 56 1.67 -10.11 1.41
N TRP A 57 0.78 -9.17 1.05
CA TRP A 57 0.64 -8.70 -0.33
C TRP A 57 1.95 -8.08 -0.87
N LEU A 58 2.60 -7.20 -0.09
CA LEU A 58 3.87 -6.55 -0.47
C LEU A 58 5.02 -7.56 -0.60
N GLU A 59 5.05 -8.57 0.26
CA GLU A 59 6.06 -9.64 0.20
C GLU A 59 5.89 -10.51 -1.04
N GLN A 60 4.66 -10.89 -1.38
CA GLN A 60 4.35 -11.60 -2.63
C GLN A 60 4.77 -10.78 -3.85
N TYR A 61 4.39 -9.49 -3.89
CA TYR A 61 4.78 -8.59 -4.97
C TYR A 61 6.31 -8.49 -5.12
N ARG A 62 7.06 -8.42 -4.01
CA ARG A 62 8.53 -8.40 -4.06
C ARG A 62 9.10 -9.70 -4.63
N GLN A 63 8.57 -10.85 -4.24
CA GLN A 63 9.01 -12.15 -4.74
C GLN A 63 8.77 -12.27 -6.26
N GLU A 64 7.63 -11.81 -6.76
CA GLU A 64 7.32 -11.78 -8.19
C GLU A 64 8.31 -10.91 -8.98
N LEU A 65 8.67 -9.73 -8.44
CA LEU A 65 9.68 -8.86 -9.04
C LEU A 65 11.07 -9.51 -9.08
N GLU A 66 11.45 -10.24 -8.03
CA GLU A 66 12.74 -10.92 -7.95
C GLU A 66 12.81 -12.14 -8.87
N GLY A 67 11.73 -12.94 -8.94
CA GLY A 67 11.63 -14.10 -9.83
C GLY A 67 11.55 -13.73 -11.32
N SER A 68 11.12 -12.50 -11.63
CA SER A 68 11.06 -11.97 -13.00
C SER A 68 12.37 -11.35 -13.50
N LYS A 69 13.43 -11.32 -12.68
CA LYS A 69 14.75 -10.82 -13.12
C LYS A 69 15.34 -11.78 -14.15
N PRO A 70 15.79 -11.31 -15.32
CA PRO A 70 16.42 -12.17 -16.32
C PRO A 70 17.70 -12.78 -15.71
N VAL A 71 17.77 -14.11 -15.72
CA VAL A 71 19.00 -14.84 -15.35
C VAL A 71 20.04 -14.52 -16.42
N VAL A 72 20.98 -13.64 -16.10
CA VAL A 72 22.13 -13.38 -16.96
C VAL A 72 23.06 -14.59 -16.86
N VAL A 73 22.93 -15.53 -17.80
CA VAL A 73 23.89 -16.63 -17.96
C VAL A 73 25.13 -16.03 -18.61
N GLN A 74 26.21 -15.86 -17.84
CA GLN A 74 27.54 -15.59 -18.40
C GLN A 74 28.10 -16.90 -18.95
N VAL A 75 28.35 -16.93 -20.26
CA VAL A 75 29.12 -17.95 -20.99
C VAL A 75 30.56 -17.47 -21.11
#